data_AF-A0A7V9QHV9-F1
#
_entry.id   AF-A0A7V9QHV9-F1
#
_cell.length_a   1.000
_cell.length_b   1.000
_cell.length_c   1.000
_cell.angle_alpha   90.00
_cell.angle_beta   90.00
_cell.angle_gamma   90.00
#
_symmetry.space_group_name_H-M   'P 1'
#
loop_
_entity.id
_entity.type
_entity.pdbx_description
1 polymer ?
#
loop_
_entity_poly.entity_id
_entity_poly.type
_entity_poly.pdbx_seq_one_letter_code
_entity_poly.pdbx_strand_id
1 'polypeptide(L)'
;MEVRLQRASTITKKALPPDDLAVGLRVLAALLEANVPLARALGMLDDLVPSSWTPVLGSITESIRSGHSLAAALSAAPASFPPVVLGMLQAGEGGSGLATAVRRAADLTESSARTRAAIRSALAYPIILAFAGSASIALLVGVVLPRFGAILSDLGQPLPTTTRI
;
A
#
# COMPACT_ATOMS: atom_id res chain seq x y z
N MET A 1 6.30 44.44 14.72
CA MET A 1 5.71 43.22 15.30
C MET A 1 5.42 42.25 14.16
N GLU A 2 6.47 41.65 13.60
CA GLU A 2 6.35 40.73 12.46
C GLU A 2 6.37 39.29 12.97
N VAL A 3 5.19 38.70 13.06
CA VAL A 3 5.02 37.27 13.31
C VAL A 3 5.42 36.54 12.03
N ARG A 4 6.71 36.16 11.95
CA ARG A 4 7.23 35.29 10.88
C ARG A 4 6.55 33.93 10.98
N LEU A 5 5.74 33.68 9.96
CA LEU A 5 5.22 32.40 9.51
C LEU A 5 6.25 31.27 9.67
N GLN A 6 6.14 30.48 10.74
CA GLN A 6 6.75 29.16 10.82
C GLN A 6 5.95 28.22 9.92
N ARG A 7 6.30 28.22 8.62
CA ARG A 7 5.97 27.11 7.74
C ARG A 7 6.76 25.90 8.24
N ALA A 8 6.13 25.09 9.10
CA ALA A 8 6.59 23.74 9.37
C ALA A 8 6.65 23.02 8.02
N SER A 9 7.87 22.77 7.54
CA SER A 9 8.13 21.91 6.40
C SER A 9 7.65 20.50 6.76
N THR A 10 6.44 20.15 6.36
CA THR A 10 5.91 18.79 6.46
C THR A 10 6.74 17.89 5.54
N ILE A 11 7.85 17.37 6.04
CA ILE A 11 8.60 16.30 5.37
C ILE A 11 7.63 15.11 5.29
N THR A 12 7.09 14.84 4.10
CA THR A 12 6.18 13.72 3.88
C THR A 12 6.96 12.42 4.06
N LYS A 13 6.82 11.79 5.24
CA LYS A 13 7.39 10.46 5.51
C LYS A 13 6.79 9.44 4.56
N LYS A 14 7.61 8.77 3.76
CA LYS A 14 7.15 7.69 2.85
C LYS A 14 6.81 6.45 3.67
N ALA A 15 5.62 5.90 3.50
CA ALA A 15 5.24 4.64 4.16
C ALA A 15 5.99 3.45 3.54
N LEU A 16 6.35 2.47 4.37
CA LEU A 16 6.85 1.19 3.90
C LEU A 16 5.72 0.41 3.19
N PRO A 17 6.03 -0.41 2.18
CA PRO A 17 5.05 -1.35 1.62
C PRO A 17 4.43 -2.20 2.74
N PRO A 18 3.11 -2.46 2.71
CA PRO A 18 2.43 -3.19 3.79
C PRO A 18 3.01 -4.59 4.02
N ASP A 19 3.39 -5.27 2.93
CA ASP A 19 3.97 -6.61 2.96
C ASP A 19 5.38 -6.57 3.59
N ASP A 20 6.22 -5.62 3.18
CA ASP A 20 7.57 -5.46 3.74
C ASP A 20 7.54 -5.07 5.21
N LEU A 21 6.58 -4.22 5.62
CA LEU A 21 6.35 -3.88 7.03
C LEU A 21 6.00 -5.13 7.84
N ALA A 22 5.10 -5.97 7.32
CA ALA A 22 4.69 -7.21 7.97
C ALA A 22 5.87 -8.18 8.14
N VAL A 23 6.70 -8.35 7.09
CA VAL A 23 7.92 -9.18 7.13
C VAL A 23 8.89 -8.67 8.19
N GLY A 24 9.19 -7.36 8.20
CA GLY A 24 10.14 -6.80 9.16
C GLY A 24 9.69 -6.95 10.62
N LEU A 25 8.39 -6.74 10.90
CA LEU A 25 7.84 -6.97 12.23
C LEU A 25 7.82 -8.45 12.61
N ARG A 26 7.56 -9.37 11.67
CA ARG A 26 7.59 -10.81 11.90
C ARG A 26 9.00 -11.30 12.25
N VAL A 27 10.01 -10.87 11.50
CA VAL A 27 11.42 -11.19 11.78
C VAL A 27 11.83 -10.64 13.14
N LEU A 28 11.49 -9.38 13.43
CA LEU A 28 11.79 -8.77 14.73
C LEU A 28 11.10 -9.52 15.88
N ALA A 29 9.83 -9.92 15.73
CA ALA A 29 9.11 -10.72 16.72
C ALA A 29 9.84 -12.04 17.01
N ALA A 30 10.23 -12.78 15.96
CA ALA A 30 10.92 -14.06 16.10
C ALA A 30 12.26 -13.92 16.85
N LEU A 31 13.04 -12.87 16.54
CA LEU A 31 14.31 -12.59 17.23
C LEU A 31 14.09 -12.25 18.71
N LEU A 32 13.09 -11.43 19.03
CA LEU A 32 12.77 -11.07 20.41
C LEU A 32 12.23 -12.26 21.21
N GLU A 33 11.43 -13.13 20.59
CA GLU A 33 10.96 -14.38 21.20
C GLU A 33 12.10 -15.37 21.46
N ALA A 34 13.13 -15.38 20.60
CA ALA A 34 14.38 -16.10 20.81
C ALA A 34 15.29 -15.45 21.87
N ASN A 35 14.79 -14.46 22.63
CA ASN A 35 15.53 -13.69 23.63
C ASN A 35 16.78 -12.96 23.08
N VAL A 36 16.80 -12.65 21.78
CA VAL A 36 17.84 -11.80 21.21
C VAL A 36 17.62 -10.36 21.69
N PRO A 37 18.63 -9.69 22.25
CA PRO A 37 18.50 -8.29 22.68
C PRO A 37 18.08 -7.38 21.52
N LEU A 38 17.15 -6.44 21.76
CA LEU A 38 16.56 -5.58 20.73
C LEU A 38 17.60 -4.89 19.84
N ALA A 39 18.65 -4.30 20.43
CA ALA A 39 19.70 -3.61 19.67
C ALA A 39 20.44 -4.57 18.70
N ARG A 40 20.65 -5.83 19.11
CA ARG A 40 21.25 -6.86 18.25
C ARG A 40 20.27 -7.33 17.18
N ALA A 41 19.00 -7.53 17.55
CA ALA A 41 17.96 -7.93 16.61
C ALA A 41 17.79 -6.89 15.48
N LEU A 42 17.80 -5.60 15.80
CA LEU A 42 17.74 -4.52 14.81
C LEU A 42 18.97 -4.49 13.89
N GLY A 43 20.17 -4.81 14.40
CA GLY A 43 21.37 -4.94 13.58
C GLY A 43 21.32 -6.13 12.62
N MET A 44 20.62 -7.21 12.99
CA MET A 44 20.39 -8.36 12.11
C MET A 44 19.29 -8.12 11.07
N LEU A 45 18.39 -7.15 11.31
CA LEU A 45 17.26 -6.91 10.43
C LEU A 45 17.69 -6.50 9.02
N ASP A 46 18.79 -5.75 8.87
CA ASP A 46 19.24 -5.23 7.57
C ASP A 46 19.52 -6.35 6.55
N ASP A 47 20.01 -7.50 7.02
CA ASP A 47 20.30 -8.68 6.19
C ASP A 47 19.08 -9.59 5.97
N LEU A 48 18.05 -9.47 6.82
CA LEU A 48 16.93 -10.42 6.89
C LEU A 48 15.63 -9.90 6.28
N VAL A 49 15.54 -8.62 5.96
CA VAL A 49 14.30 -7.97 5.50
C VAL A 49 14.48 -7.27 4.16
N PRO A 50 13.38 -6.90 3.47
CA PRO A 50 13.46 -6.19 2.20
C PRO A 50 14.19 -4.85 2.33
N SER A 51 14.89 -4.44 1.26
CA SER A 51 15.69 -3.20 1.19
C SER A 51 14.89 -1.90 1.41
N SER A 52 13.56 -1.98 1.46
CA SER A 52 12.70 -0.87 1.90
C SER A 52 13.01 -0.40 3.32
N TRP A 53 13.54 -1.28 4.18
CA TRP A 53 13.87 -0.98 5.58
C TRP A 53 15.24 -0.36 5.79
N THR A 54 16.20 -0.60 4.89
CA THR A 54 17.57 -0.06 4.96
C THR A 54 17.63 1.45 5.26
N PRO A 55 16.83 2.35 4.64
CA PRO A 55 16.91 3.79 4.94
C PRO A 55 16.41 4.17 6.34
N VAL A 56 15.70 3.29 7.05
CA VAL A 56 15.14 3.58 8.37
C VAL A 56 15.80 2.80 9.51
N LEU A 57 16.36 1.62 9.23
CA LEU A 57 16.98 0.78 10.26
C LEU A 57 18.15 1.47 10.97
N GLY A 58 18.96 2.25 10.24
CA GLY A 58 20.06 3.02 10.83
C GLY A 58 19.57 3.99 11.90
N SER A 59 18.55 4.81 11.61
CA SER A 59 18.02 5.78 12.57
C SER A 59 17.35 5.11 13.76
N ILE A 60 16.61 4.02 13.52
CA ILE A 60 15.92 3.27 14.58
C ILE A 60 16.96 2.65 15.52
N THR A 61 17.99 2.01 14.97
CA THR A 61 19.03 1.33 15.76
C THR A 61 19.82 2.33 16.61
N GLU A 62 20.16 3.50 16.06
CA GLU A 62 20.84 4.56 16.82
C GLU A 62 19.94 5.15 17.92
N SER A 63 18.65 5.34 17.63
CA SER A 63 17.68 5.80 18.63
C SER A 63 17.53 4.82 19.79
N ILE A 64 17.54 3.50 19.53
CA ILE A 64 17.52 2.47 20.57
C ILE A 64 18.84 2.45 21.36
N ARG A 65 19.99 2.56 20.69
CA ARG A 65 21.30 2.63 21.38
C ARG A 65 21.42 3.82 22.31
N SER A 66 20.79 4.94 21.96
CA SER A 66 20.71 6.15 22.80
C SER A 66 19.67 6.05 23.93
N GLY A 67 18.99 4.91 24.08
CA GLY A 67 18.06 4.64 25.19
C GLY A 67 16.62 5.04 24.94
N HIS A 68 16.27 5.43 23.72
CA HIS A 68 14.86 5.68 23.38
C HIS A 68 14.10 4.36 23.26
N SER A 69 12.80 4.45 23.47
CA SER A 69 11.87 3.34 23.26
C SER A 69 11.73 3.03 21.76
N LEU A 70 11.39 1.78 21.41
CA LEU A 70 11.12 1.34 20.04
C LEU A 70 9.96 2.09 19.41
N ALA A 71 8.90 2.35 20.19
CA ALA A 71 7.78 3.15 19.71
C ALA A 71 8.22 4.58 19.35
N ALA A 72 9.05 5.20 20.20
CA ALA A 72 9.63 6.52 19.94
C ALA A 72 10.55 6.49 18.70
N ALA A 73 11.45 5.50 18.61
CA ALA A 73 12.38 5.34 17.50
C ALA A 73 11.67 5.16 16.15
N LEU A 74 10.63 4.33 16.10
CA LEU A 74 9.81 4.13 14.89
C LEU A 74 9.02 5.40 14.53
N SER A 75 8.48 6.10 15.52
CA SER A 75 7.75 7.35 15.28
C SER A 75 8.64 8.46 14.71
N ALA A 76 9.91 8.51 15.13
CA ALA A 76 10.89 9.50 14.72
C ALA A 76 11.52 9.16 13.36
N ALA A 77 11.53 7.89 12.97
CA ALA A 77 12.14 7.40 11.74
C ALA A 77 11.59 8.09 10.47
N PRO A 78 12.37 8.14 9.37
CA PRO A 78 11.95 8.78 8.11
C PRO A 78 10.72 8.16 7.44
N ALA A 79 10.39 6.90 7.75
CA ALA A 79 9.20 6.25 7.22
C ALA A 79 7.96 6.47 8.10
N SER A 80 6.79 6.42 7.48
CA SER A 80 5.51 6.46 8.18
C SER A 80 5.11 5.05 8.63
N PHE A 81 4.83 4.90 9.93
CA PHE A 81 4.36 3.65 10.53
C PHE A 81 2.90 3.80 10.98
N PRO A 82 2.07 2.73 10.86
CA PRO A 82 0.68 2.79 11.30
C PRO A 82 0.55 3.14 12.80
N PRO A 83 -0.35 4.08 13.19
CA PRO A 83 -0.52 4.47 14.59
C PRO A 83 -0.87 3.30 15.52
N VAL A 84 -1.62 2.32 15.02
CA VAL A 84 -1.95 1.10 15.77
C VAL A 84 -0.72 0.27 16.12
N VAL A 85 0.28 0.19 15.23
CA VAL A 85 1.55 -0.50 15.48
C VAL A 85 2.31 0.25 16.57
N LEU A 86 2.46 1.57 16.44
CA LEU A 86 3.15 2.40 17.43
C LEU A 86 2.50 2.29 18.82
N GLY A 87 1.17 2.33 18.90
CA GLY A 87 0.44 2.19 20.16
C GLY A 87 0.60 0.81 20.81
N MET A 88 0.62 -0.27 20.01
CA MET A 88 0.89 -1.62 20.53
C MET A 88 2.29 -1.73 21.11
N LEU A 89 3.29 -1.18 20.42
CA LEU A 89 4.68 -1.20 20.89
C LEU A 89 4.84 -0.38 22.17
N GLN A 90 4.26 0.82 22.22
CA GLN A 90 4.30 1.68 23.40
C GLN A 90 3.65 1.01 24.62
N ALA A 91 2.51 0.33 24.44
CA ALA A 91 1.87 -0.44 25.50
C ALA A 91 2.67 -1.70 25.92
N GLY A 92 3.44 -2.28 24.99
CA GLY A 92 4.34 -3.41 25.26
C GLY A 92 5.56 -3.04 26.09
N GLU A 93 6.13 -1.86 25.83
CA GLU A 93 7.31 -1.35 26.55
C GLU A 93 6.99 -0.95 27.99
N GLY A 94 5.80 -0.37 28.23
CA GLY A 94 5.37 0.03 29.58
C GLY A 94 4.68 -1.06 30.40
N GLY A 95 4.48 -2.26 29.84
CA GLY A 95 3.63 -3.28 30.46
C GLY A 95 3.96 -4.72 30.05
N SER A 96 3.18 -5.27 29.10
CA SER A 96 3.07 -6.73 28.81
C SER A 96 4.26 -7.40 28.09
N GLY A 97 5.38 -6.69 27.95
CA GLY A 97 6.60 -7.18 27.31
C GLY A 97 6.66 -6.89 25.82
N LEU A 98 7.82 -6.38 25.38
CA LEU A 98 8.05 -5.94 24.00
C LEU A 98 7.87 -7.06 22.98
N ALA A 99 8.36 -8.27 23.26
CA ALA A 99 8.25 -9.41 22.34
C ALA A 99 6.78 -9.72 21.98
N THR A 100 5.90 -9.74 22.99
CA THR A 100 4.46 -9.96 22.79
C THR A 100 3.80 -8.85 21.98
N ALA A 101 4.19 -7.59 22.23
CA ALA A 101 3.68 -6.45 21.48
C ALA A 101 4.12 -6.47 20.01
N VAL A 102 5.39 -6.75 19.73
CA VAL A 102 5.91 -6.88 18.36
C VAL A 102 5.24 -8.05 17.64
N ARG A 103 5.04 -9.20 18.30
CA ARG A 103 4.27 -10.32 17.74
C ARG A 103 2.85 -9.90 17.34
N ARG A 104 2.12 -9.23 18.23
CA ARG A 104 0.75 -8.75 17.94
C ARG A 104 0.74 -7.75 16.79
N ALA A 105 1.73 -6.86 16.71
CA ALA A 105 1.86 -5.92 15.60
C ALA A 105 2.16 -6.65 14.28
N ALA A 106 2.99 -7.69 14.29
CA ALA A 106 3.26 -8.54 13.13
C ALA A 106 1.99 -9.27 12.66
N ASP A 107 1.24 -9.90 13.58
CA ASP A 107 0.01 -10.61 13.23
C ASP A 107 -1.06 -9.69 12.62
N LEU A 108 -1.20 -8.47 13.18
CA LEU A 108 -2.12 -7.46 12.65
C LEU A 108 -1.73 -7.01 11.24
N THR A 109 -0.45 -6.68 11.03
CA THR A 109 0.04 -6.18 9.74
C THR A 109 -0.01 -7.25 8.67
N GLU A 110 0.33 -8.50 8.98
CA GLU A 110 0.13 -9.62 8.07
C GLU A 110 -1.32 -9.88 7.72
N SER A 111 -2.23 -9.85 8.72
CA SER A 111 -3.66 -10.02 8.47
C SER A 111 -4.21 -8.93 7.54
N SER A 112 -3.77 -7.69 7.76
CA SER A 112 -4.13 -6.55 6.92
C SER A 112 -3.61 -6.72 5.48
N ALA A 113 -2.35 -7.15 5.34
CA ALA A 113 -1.74 -7.44 4.05
C ALA A 113 -2.48 -8.56 3.30
N ARG A 114 -2.77 -9.68 3.97
CA ARG A 114 -3.54 -10.81 3.41
C ARG A 114 -4.92 -10.40 2.94
N THR A 115 -5.64 -9.61 3.75
CA THR A 115 -6.97 -9.12 3.39
C THR A 115 -6.92 -8.23 2.15
N ARG A 116 -5.94 -7.33 2.07
CA ARG A 116 -5.74 -6.45 0.91
C ARG A 116 -5.38 -7.23 -0.35
N ALA A 117 -4.55 -8.26 -0.21
CA ALA A 117 -4.21 -9.17 -1.31
C ALA A 117 -5.45 -9.94 -1.82
N ALA A 118 -6.29 -10.44 -0.91
CA ALA A 118 -7.54 -11.12 -1.25
C ALA A 118 -8.54 -10.22 -1.97
N ILE A 119 -8.67 -8.96 -1.53
CA ILE A 119 -9.51 -7.97 -2.22
C ILE A 119 -8.97 -7.72 -3.63
N ARG A 120 -7.65 -7.56 -3.77
CA ARG A 120 -7.02 -7.33 -5.08
C ARG A 120 -7.21 -8.50 -6.04
N SER A 121 -7.09 -9.73 -5.56
CA SER A 121 -7.32 -10.92 -6.39
C SER A 121 -8.80 -11.06 -6.77
N ALA A 122 -9.72 -10.82 -5.84
CA ALA A 122 -11.16 -10.88 -6.09
C ALA A 122 -11.62 -9.83 -7.14
N LEU A 123 -11.00 -8.64 -7.15
CA LEU A 123 -11.32 -7.58 -8.11
C LEU A 123 -10.67 -7.78 -9.48
N ALA A 124 -9.66 -8.65 -9.60
CA ALA A 124 -8.93 -8.83 -10.85
C ALA A 124 -9.86 -9.28 -12.00
N TYR A 125 -10.70 -10.30 -11.77
CA TYR A 125 -11.64 -10.80 -12.78
C TYR A 125 -12.72 -9.77 -13.17
N PRO A 126 -13.45 -9.15 -12.21
CA PRO A 126 -14.41 -8.08 -12.52
C PRO A 126 -13.82 -6.93 -13.34
N ILE A 127 -12.60 -6.49 -13.03
CA ILE A 127 -11.95 -5.37 -13.75
C ILE A 127 -11.67 -5.76 -15.20
N ILE A 128 -11.12 -6.96 -15.43
CA ILE A 128 -10.84 -7.46 -16.79
C ILE A 128 -12.14 -7.57 -17.60
N LEU A 129 -13.17 -8.17 -17.01
CA LEU A 129 -14.46 -8.35 -17.66
C LEU A 129 -15.15 -7.01 -17.96
N ALA A 130 -15.15 -6.08 -17.00
CA ALA A 130 -15.69 -4.74 -17.19
C ALA A 130 -14.95 -4.01 -18.32
N PHE A 131 -13.62 -4.06 -18.34
CA PHE A 131 -12.83 -3.44 -19.40
C PHE A 131 -13.13 -4.04 -20.78
N ALA A 132 -13.14 -5.38 -20.91
CA ALA A 132 -13.42 -6.05 -22.18
C ALA A 132 -14.86 -5.79 -22.67
N GLY A 133 -15.84 -5.81 -21.76
CA GLY A 133 -17.24 -5.52 -22.05
C GLY A 133 -17.43 -4.07 -22.50
N SER A 134 -16.90 -3.11 -21.74
CA SER A 134 -16.93 -1.69 -22.11
C SER A 134 -16.25 -1.40 -23.44
N ALA A 135 -15.08 -2.01 -23.70
CA ALA A 135 -14.38 -1.87 -24.97
C ALA A 135 -15.20 -2.43 -26.14
N SER A 136 -15.87 -3.57 -25.96
CA SER A 136 -16.72 -4.18 -26.98
C SER A 136 -17.94 -3.31 -27.30
N ILE A 137 -18.61 -2.76 -26.29
CA ILE A 137 -19.74 -1.84 -26.47
C ILE A 137 -19.28 -0.56 -27.19
N ALA A 138 -18.14 0.01 -26.77
CA ALA A 138 -17.57 1.19 -27.40
C ALA A 138 -17.23 0.96 -28.88
N LEU A 139 -16.71 -0.23 -29.23
CA LEU A 139 -16.45 -0.62 -30.62
C LEU A 139 -17.76 -0.72 -31.43
N LEU A 140 -18.79 -1.38 -30.87
CA LEU A 140 -20.07 -1.54 -31.55
C LEU A 140 -20.74 -0.19 -31.82
N VAL A 141 -20.83 0.67 -30.82
CA VAL A 141 -21.49 1.97 -30.95
C VAL A 141 -20.63 2.96 -31.75
N GLY A 142 -19.32 2.95 -31.55
CA GLY A 142 -18.42 3.92 -32.19
C GLY A 142 -18.07 3.60 -33.64
N VAL A 143 -18.00 2.32 -34.03
CA VAL A 143 -17.54 1.91 -35.38
C VAL A 143 -18.62 1.18 -36.16
N VAL A 144 -19.32 0.22 -35.53
CA VAL A 144 -20.26 -0.65 -36.24
C VAL A 144 -21.56 0.09 -36.56
N LEU A 145 -22.14 0.78 -35.57
CA LEU A 145 -23.41 1.48 -35.74
C LEU A 145 -23.38 2.59 -36.82
N PRO A 146 -22.34 3.46 -36.90
CA PRO A 146 -22.28 4.49 -37.95
C PRO A 146 -22.13 3.89 -39.35
N ARG A 147 -21.40 2.77 -39.49
CA ARG A 147 -21.26 2.07 -40.77
C ARG A 147 -22.58 1.51 -41.26
N PHE A 148 -23.38 0.92 -40.37
CA PHE A 148 -24.74 0.51 -40.71
C PHE A 148 -25.61 1.69 -41.14
N GLY A 149 -25.55 2.81 -40.41
CA GLY A 149 -26.26 4.04 -40.78
C GLY A 149 -25.88 4.57 -42.17
N ALA A 150 -24.59 4.53 -42.52
CA ALA A 150 -24.11 4.92 -43.85
C ALA A 150 -24.66 4.00 -44.96
N ILE A 151 -24.66 2.69 -44.75
CA ILE A 151 -25.21 1.72 -45.72
C ILE A 151 -26.72 1.96 -45.92
N LEU A 152 -27.47 2.19 -44.83
CA LEU A 152 -28.91 2.50 -44.90
C LEU A 152 -29.19 3.82 -45.64
N SER A 153 -28.31 4.80 -45.51
CA SER A 153 -28.42 6.08 -46.21
C SER A 153 -28.15 5.94 -47.71
N ASP A 154 -27.20 5.10 -48.11
CA ASP A 154 -26.94 4.77 -49.53
C ASP A 154 -28.09 3.98 -50.17
N LEU A 155 -28.79 3.13 -49.40
CA LEU A 155 -29.98 2.41 -49.84
C LEU A 155 -31.22 3.31 -49.99
N GLY A 156 -31.19 4.51 -49.41
CA GLY A 156 -32.23 5.54 -49.49
C GLY A 156 -32.15 6.45 -50.72
N GLN A 157 -31.42 6.06 -51.79
CA GLN A 157 -31.50 6.79 -53.05
C GLN A 157 -32.96 6.92 -53.51
N PRO A 158 -33.39 8.10 -53.97
CA PRO A 158 -34.74 8.27 -54.49
C PRO A 158 -34.95 7.25 -55.61
N LEU A 159 -36.08 6.54 -55.54
CA LEU A 159 -36.54 5.62 -56.58
C LEU A 159 -36.30 6.25 -57.97
N PRO A 160 -35.67 5.54 -58.93
CA PRO A 160 -35.40 6.06 -60.26
C PRO A 160 -36.67 6.62 -60.91
N THR A 161 -36.54 7.72 -61.65
CA THR A 161 -37.68 8.46 -62.25
C THR A 161 -38.56 7.62 -63.17
N THR A 162 -38.10 6.43 -63.57
CA THR A 162 -38.85 5.45 -64.37
C THR A 162 -40.10 4.89 -63.66
N THR A 163 -40.17 4.92 -62.32
CA THR A 163 -41.32 4.38 -61.56
C THR A 163 -42.38 5.44 -61.22
N ARG A 164 -42.25 6.69 -61.72
CA ARG A 164 -43.18 7.81 -61.43
C ARG A 164 -44.16 8.10 -62.58
N ILE A 165 -44.25 7.23 -63.58
CA ILE A 165 -45.28 7.25 -64.63
C ILE A 165 -46.22 6.05 -64.47
#